data_AF-A0A7V5P126-F1
#
_entry.id   AF-A0A7V5P126-F1
#
_cell.length_a   1.000
_cell.length_b   1.000
_cell.length_c   1.000
_cell.angle_alpha   90.00
_cell.angle_beta   90.00
_cell.angle_gamma   90.00
#
_symmetry.space_group_name_H-M   'P 1'
#
loop_
_entity.id
_entity.type
_entity.pdbx_description
1 polymer ?
#
loop_
_entity_poly.entity_id
_entity_poly.type
_entity_poly.pdbx_seq_one_letter_code
_entity_poly.pdbx_strand_id
1 'polypeptide(L)'
;MKIENLYQKFLQSPEQVKQSTGETQRPKEPVQESPPARGDRVELSQTAKDIKKIESVLKTSPEVRADKVRSIKEQIEAGTYQVDSKKIANAMLTDLIKDMA
;
A
#
# COMPACT_ATOMS: atom_id res chain seq x y z
N MET A 1 -15.63 -27.55 6.26
CA MET A 1 -14.59 -26.86 7.06
C MET A 1 -13.23 -27.43 6.67
N LYS A 2 -12.31 -26.61 6.14
CA LYS A 2 -10.95 -27.01 5.67
C LYS A 2 -9.96 -25.83 5.83
N ILE A 3 -9.92 -25.20 7.01
CA ILE A 3 -9.07 -24.01 7.25
C ILE A 3 -7.77 -24.40 7.99
N GLU A 4 -7.69 -25.60 8.56
CA GLU A 4 -6.53 -25.99 9.39
C GLU A 4 -5.26 -26.31 8.60
N ASN A 5 -5.35 -26.57 7.29
CA ASN A 5 -4.20 -27.04 6.51
C ASN A 5 -3.35 -25.93 5.84
N LEU A 6 -3.67 -24.66 6.10
CA LEU A 6 -2.88 -23.53 5.59
C LEU A 6 -1.76 -23.11 6.55
N TYR A 7 -1.86 -23.48 7.83
CA TYR A 7 -0.89 -23.09 8.86
C TYR A 7 0.39 -23.94 8.84
N GLN A 8 0.29 -25.21 8.45
CA GLN A 8 1.44 -26.12 8.46
C GLN A 8 2.45 -25.86 7.34
N LYS A 9 2.02 -25.28 6.22
CA LYS A 9 2.90 -25.06 5.05
C LYS A 9 3.79 -23.81 5.19
N PHE A 10 3.47 -22.88 6.09
CA PHE A 10 4.20 -21.63 6.26
C PHE A 10 5.35 -21.72 7.28
N LEU A 11 5.43 -22.82 8.05
CA LEU A 11 6.46 -23.03 9.08
C LEU A 11 7.71 -23.76 8.56
N GLN A 12 7.77 -24.08 7.26
CA GLN A 12 8.88 -24.80 6.65
C GLN A 12 9.40 -24.04 5.42
N SER A 13 10.24 -23.03 5.64
CA SER A 13 11.39 -22.65 4.78
C SER A 13 12.02 -21.34 5.27
N PRO A 14 13.31 -21.32 5.64
CA PRO A 14 14.07 -20.08 5.77
C PRO A 14 14.68 -19.72 4.41
N GLU A 15 14.09 -18.76 3.68
CA GLU A 15 14.72 -18.20 2.49
C GLU A 15 15.43 -16.87 2.80
N GLN A 16 16.71 -16.89 2.46
CA GLN A 16 17.78 -15.94 2.73
C GLN A 16 17.52 -14.56 2.10
N VAL A 17 17.81 -13.48 2.83
CA VAL A 17 17.95 -12.13 2.25
C VAL A 17 19.36 -11.60 2.53
N LYS A 18 20.21 -11.66 1.51
CA LYS A 18 21.53 -11.02 1.44
C LYS A 18 21.36 -9.52 1.12
N GLN A 19 21.94 -8.63 1.91
CA GLN A 19 22.38 -7.32 1.41
C GLN A 19 23.74 -6.95 1.98
N SER A 20 24.64 -6.66 1.06
CA SER A 20 26.03 -6.27 1.22
C SER A 20 26.15 -4.76 1.45
N THR A 21 26.89 -4.35 2.46
CA THR A 21 27.43 -2.99 2.58
C THR A 21 28.93 -3.08 2.81
N GLY A 22 29.73 -2.76 1.79
CA GLY A 22 31.10 -2.30 1.95
C GLY A 22 31.08 -0.80 2.28
N GLU A 23 32.09 -0.17 2.86
CA GLU A 23 33.46 -0.52 3.23
C GLU A 23 33.84 0.43 4.38
N THR A 24 34.65 -0.02 5.35
CA THR A 24 35.72 0.79 5.97
C THR A 24 36.61 -0.16 6.77
N GLN A 25 37.85 -0.28 6.32
CA GLN A 25 38.87 -1.20 6.81
C GLN A 25 39.43 -0.74 8.17
N ARG A 26 39.44 -1.65 9.15
CA ARG A 26 40.31 -1.60 10.35
C ARG A 26 41.72 -2.08 9.97
N PRO A 27 42.69 -1.91 10.89
CA PRO A 27 43.47 -3.10 11.18
C PRO A 27 43.76 -3.36 12.69
N LYS A 28 43.62 -4.65 13.04
CA LYS A 28 44.42 -5.49 13.97
C LYS A 28 43.88 -5.93 15.35
N GLU A 29 44.01 -7.25 15.52
CA GLU A 29 44.20 -8.12 16.71
C GLU A 29 43.02 -8.78 17.46
N PRO A 30 43.20 -10.04 17.94
CA PRO A 30 42.13 -11.01 18.13
C PRO A 30 41.68 -11.11 19.59
N VAL A 31 40.38 -10.99 19.83
CA VAL A 31 39.77 -11.29 21.13
C VAL A 31 38.53 -12.15 20.90
N GLN A 32 38.53 -13.30 21.59
CA GLN A 32 37.44 -14.25 21.87
C GLN A 32 36.07 -13.88 21.31
N GLU A 33 35.58 -14.75 20.42
CA GLU A 33 34.26 -14.69 19.80
C GLU A 33 33.14 -14.79 20.84
N SER A 34 32.70 -13.62 21.30
CA SER A 34 31.35 -13.45 21.82
C SER A 34 30.39 -13.48 20.63
N PRO A 35 29.31 -14.29 20.65
CA PRO A 35 28.38 -14.34 19.53
C PRO A 35 27.81 -12.94 19.25
N PRO A 36 27.71 -12.50 17.98
CA PRO A 36 27.29 -11.15 17.66
C PRO A 36 25.91 -10.90 18.24
N ALA A 37 25.78 -9.79 18.98
CA ALA A 37 24.51 -9.30 19.48
C ALA A 37 23.47 -9.38 18.37
N ARG A 38 22.40 -10.15 18.62
CA ARG A 38 21.22 -10.19 17.76
C ARG A 38 20.79 -8.75 17.51
N GLY A 39 21.06 -8.24 16.31
CA GLY A 39 20.58 -6.93 15.91
C GLY A 39 19.06 -6.91 15.97
N ASP A 40 18.53 -5.78 16.42
CA ASP A 40 17.09 -5.57 16.49
C ASP A 40 16.44 -5.81 15.12
N ARG A 41 15.59 -6.82 15.05
CA ARG A 41 14.79 -7.12 13.87
C ARG A 41 13.52 -6.28 13.92
N VAL A 42 13.48 -5.23 13.12
CA VAL A 42 12.28 -4.41 12.91
C VAL A 42 11.37 -5.09 11.88
N GLU A 43 10.31 -5.73 12.37
CA GLU A 43 9.21 -6.24 11.56
C GLU A 43 8.15 -5.15 11.37
N LEU A 44 7.89 -4.74 10.13
CA LEU A 44 6.86 -3.76 9.83
C LEU A 44 5.48 -4.43 9.93
N SER A 45 4.56 -3.80 10.68
CA SER A 45 3.19 -4.30 10.81
C SER A 45 2.49 -4.41 9.46
N GLN A 46 1.52 -5.33 9.35
CA GLN A 46 0.77 -5.54 8.11
C GLN A 46 0.06 -4.24 7.66
N THR A 47 -0.53 -3.49 8.60
CA THR A 47 -1.17 -2.20 8.33
C THR A 47 -0.21 -1.19 7.69
N ALA A 48 1.04 -1.12 8.15
CA ALA A 48 2.02 -0.20 7.58
C ALA A 48 2.47 -0.61 6.17
N LYS A 49 2.50 -1.91 5.86
CA LYS A 49 2.71 -2.40 4.49
C LYS A 49 1.55 -2.02 3.58
N ASP A 50 0.31 -2.10 4.07
CA ASP A 50 -0.89 -1.75 3.31
C ASP A 50 -0.95 -0.24 3.02
N ILE A 51 -0.61 0.62 3.99
CA ILE A 51 -0.53 2.07 3.79
C ILE A 51 0.50 2.42 2.71
N LYS A 52 1.72 1.85 2.77
CA LYS A 52 2.74 2.08 1.73
C LYS A 52 2.28 1.65 0.34
N LYS A 53 1.52 0.55 0.27
CA LYS A 53 0.93 0.09 -1.00
C LYS A 53 -0.11 1.09 -1.51
N ILE A 54 -1.00 1.59 -0.66
CA ILE A 54 -2.01 2.61 -1.02
C ILE A 54 -1.32 3.88 -1.52
N GLU A 55 -0.31 4.38 -0.82
CA GLU A 55 0.47 5.56 -1.25
C GLU A 55 1.12 5.37 -2.62
N SER A 56 1.68 4.19 -2.89
CA SER A 56 2.29 3.89 -4.19
C SER A 56 1.27 3.88 -5.34
N VAL A 57 0.05 3.39 -5.07
CA VAL A 57 -1.05 3.39 -6.05
C VAL A 57 -1.57 4.80 -6.27
N LEU A 58 -1.70 5.61 -5.22
CA LEU A 58 -2.12 7.01 -5.35
C LEU A 58 -1.13 7.84 -6.16
N LYS A 59 0.18 7.61 -6.00
CA LYS A 59 1.24 8.30 -6.76
C LYS A 59 1.25 7.94 -8.25
N THR A 60 0.82 6.73 -8.60
CA THR A 60 0.83 6.22 -9.97
C THR A 60 -0.53 6.37 -10.66
N SER A 61 -1.59 6.65 -9.91
CA SER A 61 -2.92 6.88 -10.44
C SER A 61 -2.96 8.22 -11.18
N PRO A 62 -3.58 8.28 -12.38
CA PRO A 62 -3.77 9.53 -13.08
C PRO A 62 -4.72 10.45 -12.29
N GLU A 63 -4.42 11.75 -12.31
CA GLU A 63 -5.27 12.78 -11.70
C GLU A 63 -6.65 12.82 -12.35
N VAL A 64 -6.71 12.60 -13.67
CA VAL A 64 -7.95 12.58 -14.45
C VAL A 64 -8.27 11.16 -14.92
N ARG A 65 -9.47 10.69 -14.59
CA ARG A 65 -10.02 9.41 -15.11
C ARG A 65 -10.62 9.62 -16.50
N ALA A 66 -9.75 9.65 -17.52
CA ALA A 66 -10.12 9.93 -18.91
C ALA A 66 -11.28 9.06 -19.43
N ASP A 67 -11.28 7.75 -19.13
CA ASP A 67 -12.34 6.84 -19.56
C ASP A 67 -13.71 7.18 -18.98
N LYS A 68 -13.74 7.58 -17.69
CA LYS A 68 -14.98 8.01 -17.03
C LYS A 68 -15.52 9.29 -17.67
N VAL A 69 -14.65 10.24 -17.99
CA VAL A 69 -15.03 11.49 -18.65
C VAL A 69 -15.59 11.20 -20.04
N ARG A 70 -14.92 10.37 -20.83
CA ARG A 70 -15.36 9.97 -22.17
C ARG A 70 -16.75 9.33 -22.14
N SER A 71 -16.96 8.33 -21.28
CA SER A 71 -18.25 7.65 -21.14
C SER A 71 -19.40 8.60 -20.74
N ILE A 72 -19.14 9.57 -19.87
CA ILE A 72 -20.16 10.56 -19.49
C ILE A 72 -20.45 11.52 -20.64
N LYS A 73 -19.43 11.98 -21.37
CA LYS A 73 -19.60 12.84 -22.55
C LYS A 73 -20.47 12.15 -23.61
N GLU A 74 -20.17 10.90 -23.94
CA GLU A 74 -20.96 10.11 -24.89
C GLU A 74 -22.43 10.00 -24.46
N GLN A 75 -22.71 9.77 -23.17
CA GLN A 75 -24.09 9.71 -22.64
C GLN A 75 -24.81 11.06 -22.72
N ILE A 76 -24.09 12.17 -22.55
CA ILE A 76 -24.65 13.52 -22.67
C ILE A 76 -24.99 13.81 -24.14
N GLU A 77 -24.06 13.52 -25.06
CA GLU A 77 -24.28 13.70 -26.51
C GLU A 77 -25.43 12.83 -27.04
N ALA A 78 -25.55 11.59 -26.55
CA ALA A 78 -26.66 10.69 -26.87
C ALA A 78 -27.98 11.09 -26.20
N GLY A 79 -27.98 12.08 -25.30
CA GLY A 79 -29.17 12.50 -24.53
C GLY A 79 -29.66 11.48 -23.50
N THR A 80 -28.88 10.43 -23.23
CA THR A 80 -29.24 9.35 -22.28
C THR A 80 -28.73 9.62 -20.87
N TYR A 81 -27.97 10.69 -20.65
CA TYR A 81 -27.49 11.06 -19.33
C TYR A 81 -28.64 11.59 -18.46
N GLN A 82 -29.03 10.81 -17.45
CA GLN A 82 -30.07 11.22 -16.51
C GLN A 82 -29.47 11.92 -15.30
N VAL A 83 -29.94 13.15 -15.06
CA VAL A 83 -29.56 13.94 -13.90
C VAL A 83 -30.37 13.46 -12.69
N ASP A 84 -29.67 12.91 -11.69
CA ASP A 84 -30.28 12.43 -10.45
C ASP A 84 -30.21 13.51 -9.36
N SER A 85 -31.36 14.13 -9.06
CA SER A 85 -31.46 15.20 -8.06
C SER A 85 -31.03 14.77 -6.65
N LYS A 86 -31.22 13.49 -6.28
CA LYS A 86 -30.79 12.99 -4.96
C LYS A 86 -29.27 12.92 -4.90
N LYS A 87 -28.61 12.48 -5.97
CA LYS A 87 -27.14 12.48 -6.04
C LYS A 87 -26.57 13.88 -5.94
N ILE A 88 -27.20 14.87 -6.58
CA ILE A 88 -26.79 16.28 -6.48
C ILE A 88 -26.89 16.78 -5.03
N ALA A 89 -28.05 16.61 -4.39
CA ALA A 89 -28.25 17.05 -3.02
C ALA A 89 -27.26 16.38 -2.05
N ASN A 90 -27.04 15.08 -2.19
CA ASN A 90 -26.05 14.36 -1.39
C ASN A 90 -24.62 14.88 -1.61
N ALA A 91 -24.24 15.18 -2.86
CA ALA A 91 -22.93 15.75 -3.16
C ALA A 91 -22.75 17.13 -2.51
N MET A 92 -23.77 17.99 -2.58
CA MET A 92 -23.76 19.32 -1.93
C MET A 92 -23.59 19.20 -0.42
N LEU A 93 -24.36 18.32 0.24
CA LEU A 93 -24.24 18.10 1.68
C LEU A 93 -22.88 17.51 2.08
N THR A 94 -22.36 16.59 1.26
CA THR A 94 -21.03 15.99 1.51
C THR A 94 -19.93 17.05 1.43
N ASP A 95 -20.00 17.93 0.44
CA ASP A 95 -19.05 19.03 0.26
C ASP A 95 -19.12 20.02 1.44
N LEU A 96 -20.34 20.41 1.81
CA LEU A 96 -20.59 21.27 2.96
C LEU A 96 -20.04 20.70 4.27
N ILE A 97 -20.18 19.39 4.52
CA ILE A 97 -19.65 18.73 5.73
C ILE A 97 -18.12 18.68 5.70
N LYS A 98 -17.52 18.45 4.52
CA LYS A 98 -16.06 18.36 4.37
C LYS A 98 -15.37 19.69 4.69
N ASP A 99 -16.00 20.82 4.38
CA ASP A 99 -15.45 22.15 4.67
C ASP A 99 -15.55 22.55 6.15
N MET A 100 -16.41 21.89 6.94
CA MET A 100 -16.57 22.15 8.37
C MET A 100 -15.68 21.27 9.26
N ALA A 101 -15.00 20.27 8.70
CA ALA A 101 -14.15 19.31 9.39
C ALA A 101 -12.66 19.66 9.26
#